data_AF-A0A835X410-F1
#
_entry.id   AF-A0A835X410-F1
#
_cell.length_a   1.000
_cell.length_b   1.000
_cell.length_c   1.000
_cell.angle_alpha   90.00
_cell.angle_beta   90.00
_cell.angle_gamma   90.00
#
_symmetry.space_group_name_H-M   'P 1'
#
loop_
_entity.id
_entity.type
_entity.pdbx_description
1 polymer ?
#
loop_
_entity_poly.entity_id
_entity_poly.type
_entity_poly.pdbx_seq_one_letter_code
_entity_poly.pdbx_strand_id
1 'polypeptide(L)'
;MTAVAELVLGLMFGLARQIPVGDRGIRNGEWLKKELKGTELKGKYLGLIGCGNIGKRLGRLARGLNMNIIGFDVIPIDEEFSKDVGLMKTDLDTLLQSSDYVSLHVPLLDSTHHMIDAKKLSLMKKTAKIINTSRGGVIDEEALYEAIKNGNLGGAALDVFESEPAINNKLATLDNVILTPHIGAQTKEAQSLAANVIAEKIIQILRGII
;
A
#
# COMPACT_ATOMS: atom_id res chain seq x y z
N MET A 1 8.06 -11.05 -6.39
CA MET A 1 6.90 -10.71 -7.23
C MET A 1 6.83 -9.21 -7.36
N THR A 2 6.78 -8.67 -8.59
CA THR A 2 6.78 -7.21 -8.87
C THR A 2 5.36 -6.65 -8.91
N ALA A 3 4.38 -7.47 -9.30
CA ALA A 3 2.96 -7.12 -9.42
C ALA A 3 2.39 -6.31 -8.25
N VAL A 4 2.58 -6.76 -7.00
CA VAL A 4 2.05 -6.04 -5.81
C VAL A 4 2.69 -4.65 -5.67
N ALA A 5 4.00 -4.52 -5.91
CA ALA A 5 4.68 -3.23 -5.82
C ALA A 5 4.21 -2.26 -6.92
N GLU A 6 3.95 -2.77 -8.12
CA GLU A 6 3.34 -2.00 -9.22
C GLU A 6 1.91 -1.57 -8.90
N LEU A 7 1.10 -2.46 -8.32
CA LEU A 7 -0.25 -2.10 -7.88
C LEU A 7 -0.21 -0.99 -6.84
N VAL A 8 0.65 -1.09 -5.81
CA VAL A 8 0.80 -0.03 -4.81
C VAL A 8 1.17 1.30 -5.46
N LEU A 9 2.10 1.29 -6.41
CA LEU A 9 2.47 2.51 -7.11
C LEU A 9 1.30 3.08 -7.93
N GLY A 10 0.52 2.22 -8.60
CA GLY A 10 -0.71 2.60 -9.28
C GLY A 10 -1.75 3.22 -8.34
N LEU A 11 -1.95 2.62 -7.16
CA LEU A 11 -2.84 3.14 -6.11
C LEU A 11 -2.36 4.49 -5.59
N MET A 12 -1.04 4.68 -5.40
CA MET A 12 -0.46 5.96 -5.01
C MET A 12 -0.74 7.04 -6.05
N PHE A 13 -0.59 6.76 -7.35
CA PHE A 13 -0.99 7.70 -8.41
C PHE A 13 -2.50 7.96 -8.41
N GLY A 14 -3.30 6.91 -8.22
CA GLY A 14 -4.76 7.01 -8.08
C GLY A 14 -5.16 8.01 -7.00
N LEU A 15 -4.55 7.89 -5.80
CA LEU A 15 -4.79 8.79 -4.68
C LEU A 15 -4.21 10.19 -4.89
N ALA A 16 -3.01 10.29 -5.47
CA ALA A 16 -2.35 11.56 -5.71
C ALA A 16 -3.12 12.41 -6.73
N ARG A 17 -3.73 11.78 -7.73
CA ARG A 17 -4.38 12.46 -8.87
C ARG A 17 -5.90 12.32 -8.89
N GLN A 18 -6.47 11.66 -7.89
CA GLN A 18 -7.91 11.39 -7.77
C GLN A 18 -8.49 10.70 -9.02
N ILE A 19 -7.72 9.74 -9.57
CA ILE A 19 -8.04 9.09 -10.85
C ILE A 19 -9.42 8.44 -10.84
N PRO A 20 -9.81 7.64 -9.81
CA PRO A 20 -11.13 6.99 -9.82
C PRO A 20 -12.29 7.99 -9.77
N VAL A 21 -12.14 9.10 -9.05
CA VAL A 21 -13.16 10.16 -9.00
C VAL A 21 -13.30 10.82 -10.37
N GLY A 22 -12.18 11.15 -11.02
CA GLY A 22 -12.17 11.71 -12.37
C GLY A 22 -12.77 10.79 -13.43
N ASP A 23 -12.45 9.49 -13.40
CA ASP A 23 -13.04 8.49 -14.31
C ASP A 23 -14.55 8.39 -14.11
N ARG A 24 -15.03 8.27 -12.85
CA ARG A 24 -16.47 8.25 -12.54
C ARG A 24 -17.17 9.52 -13.04
N GLY A 25 -16.59 10.69 -12.78
CA GLY A 25 -17.17 11.98 -13.22
C GLY A 25 -17.39 12.02 -14.73
N ILE A 26 -16.37 11.68 -15.53
CA ILE A 26 -16.50 11.68 -16.99
C ILE A 26 -17.56 10.68 -17.48
N ARG A 27 -17.61 9.47 -16.89
CA ARG A 27 -18.64 8.46 -17.22
C ARG A 27 -20.06 8.92 -16.86
N ASN A 28 -20.18 9.77 -15.85
CA ASN A 28 -21.42 10.39 -15.41
C ASN A 28 -21.76 11.68 -16.18
N GLY A 29 -20.94 12.09 -17.16
CA GLY A 29 -21.15 13.32 -17.94
C GLY A 29 -20.71 14.61 -17.23
N GLU A 30 -19.91 14.49 -16.17
CA GLU A 30 -19.42 15.62 -15.37
C GLU A 30 -18.01 16.06 -15.81
N TRP A 31 -17.74 17.37 -15.79
CA TRP A 31 -16.43 17.93 -16.12
C TRP A 31 -15.76 18.53 -14.87
N LEU A 32 -15.15 17.68 -14.05
CA LEU A 32 -14.62 18.01 -12.71
C LEU A 32 -13.24 18.70 -12.69
N LYS A 33 -12.90 19.45 -13.75
CA LYS A 33 -11.55 20.02 -13.93
C LYS A 33 -11.15 21.01 -12.82
N LYS A 34 -12.11 21.74 -12.26
CA LYS A 34 -11.84 22.79 -11.24
C LYS A 34 -11.77 22.20 -9.83
N GLU A 35 -12.48 21.08 -9.63
CA GLU A 35 -12.68 20.37 -8.38
C GLU A 35 -11.49 19.45 -8.08
N LEU A 36 -10.94 18.79 -9.11
CA LEU A 36 -9.85 17.84 -8.97
C LEU A 36 -8.48 18.54 -8.96
N LYS A 37 -7.97 18.83 -7.76
CA LYS A 37 -6.61 19.31 -7.53
C LYS A 37 -5.74 18.21 -6.91
N GLY A 38 -5.00 17.51 -7.76
CA GLY A 38 -4.06 16.47 -7.33
C GLY A 38 -2.74 17.02 -6.77
N THR A 39 -1.87 16.10 -6.38
CA THR A 39 -0.50 16.36 -5.89
C THR A 39 0.53 15.55 -6.68
N GLU A 40 1.76 16.04 -6.75
CA GLU A 40 2.90 15.27 -7.25
C GLU A 40 3.46 14.35 -6.15
N LEU A 41 4.01 13.20 -6.55
CA LEU A 41 4.75 12.29 -5.66
C LEU A 41 6.21 12.73 -5.47
N LYS A 42 6.79 13.46 -6.43
CA LYS A 42 8.18 13.93 -6.37
C LYS A 42 8.44 14.73 -5.09
N GLY A 43 9.53 14.40 -4.40
CA GLY A 43 9.96 15.05 -3.16
C GLY A 43 9.10 14.72 -1.93
N LYS A 44 8.02 13.94 -2.07
CA LYS A 44 7.22 13.45 -0.94
C LYS A 44 7.91 12.29 -0.24
N TYR A 45 7.57 12.10 1.02
CA TYR A 45 8.08 11.00 1.83
C TYR A 45 7.16 9.78 1.71
N LEU A 46 7.75 8.65 1.30
CA LEU A 46 7.13 7.33 1.33
C LEU A 46 7.68 6.55 2.53
N GLY A 47 6.81 6.27 3.50
CA GLY A 47 7.07 5.35 4.60
C GLY A 47 6.78 3.91 4.20
N LEU A 48 7.77 3.03 4.31
CA LEU A 48 7.65 1.59 4.11
C LEU A 48 7.60 0.89 5.46
N ILE A 49 6.45 0.28 5.79
CA ILE A 49 6.28 -0.59 6.96
C ILE A 49 6.45 -2.02 6.48
N GLY A 50 7.59 -2.63 6.80
CA GLY A 50 8.05 -3.90 6.23
C GLY A 50 8.93 -3.69 4.99
N CYS A 51 10.21 -4.00 5.13
CA CYS A 51 11.25 -3.84 4.10
C CYS A 51 11.66 -5.21 3.51
N GLY A 52 10.70 -6.13 3.39
CA GLY A 52 10.86 -7.41 2.70
C GLY A 52 10.84 -7.28 1.17
N ASN A 53 10.63 -8.40 0.47
CA ASN A 53 10.71 -8.45 -1.00
C ASN A 53 9.85 -7.41 -1.73
N ILE A 54 8.61 -7.17 -1.28
CA ILE A 54 7.68 -6.22 -1.90
C ILE A 54 8.10 -4.78 -1.55
N GLY A 55 8.32 -4.49 -0.27
CA GLY A 55 8.76 -3.16 0.20
C GLY A 55 10.05 -2.70 -0.48
N LYS A 56 11.04 -3.60 -0.65
CA LYS A 56 12.28 -3.28 -1.39
C LYS A 56 12.03 -2.90 -2.84
N ARG A 57 11.11 -3.60 -3.52
CA ARG A 57 10.78 -3.32 -4.92
C ARG A 57 10.05 -1.98 -5.05
N LEU A 58 9.07 -1.73 -4.17
CA LEU A 58 8.38 -0.45 -4.12
C LEU A 58 9.34 0.71 -3.84
N GLY A 59 10.26 0.55 -2.88
CA GLY A 59 11.28 1.56 -2.56
C GLY A 59 12.13 1.96 -3.77
N ARG A 60 12.56 0.98 -4.59
CA ARG A 60 13.30 1.25 -5.84
C ARG A 60 12.46 1.99 -6.88
N LEU A 61 11.21 1.58 -7.07
CA LEU A 61 10.28 2.27 -7.98
C LEU A 61 10.03 3.72 -7.53
N ALA A 62 9.76 3.92 -6.24
CA ALA A 62 9.54 5.24 -5.64
C ALA A 62 10.79 6.12 -5.70
N ARG A 63 11.99 5.54 -5.56
CA ARG A 63 13.26 6.25 -5.76
C ARG A 63 13.38 6.78 -7.19
N GLY A 64 12.98 6.00 -8.19
CA GLY A 64 12.90 6.43 -9.60
C GLY A 64 11.94 7.61 -9.83
N LEU A 65 10.95 7.80 -8.96
CA LEU A 65 10.04 8.95 -8.97
C LEU A 65 10.55 10.15 -8.13
N ASN A 66 11.80 10.08 -7.64
CA ASN A 66 12.41 11.08 -6.77
C ASN A 66 11.61 11.31 -5.48
N MET A 67 11.04 10.24 -4.91
CA MET A 67 10.50 10.26 -3.54
C MET A 67 11.63 10.08 -2.52
N ASN A 68 11.39 10.55 -1.30
CA ASN A 68 12.24 10.29 -0.14
C ASN A 68 11.73 9.04 0.57
N ILE A 69 12.60 8.06 0.84
CA ILE A 69 12.19 6.77 1.40
C ILE A 69 12.53 6.71 2.89
N ILE A 70 11.51 6.41 3.71
CA ILE A 70 11.65 6.13 5.14
C ILE A 70 11.24 4.68 5.36
N GLY A 71 11.99 3.92 6.16
CA GLY A 71 11.69 2.50 6.39
C GLY A 71 11.65 2.12 7.87
N PHE A 72 10.69 1.27 8.20
CA PHE A 72 10.57 0.58 9.47
C PHE A 72 10.41 -0.92 9.22
N ASP A 73 11.13 -1.73 9.98
CA ASP A 73 10.96 -3.19 10.02
C ASP A 73 11.40 -3.70 11.40
N VAL A 74 10.75 -4.77 11.89
CA VAL A 74 11.10 -5.43 13.15
C VAL A 74 12.36 -6.28 13.01
N ILE A 75 12.71 -6.67 11.78
CA ILE A 75 13.98 -7.31 11.45
C ILE A 75 14.97 -6.30 10.86
N PRO A 76 16.29 -6.56 10.93
CA PRO A 76 17.28 -5.68 10.32
C PRO A 76 17.01 -5.39 8.84
N ILE A 77 16.85 -4.11 8.52
CA ILE A 77 16.71 -3.66 7.13
C ILE A 77 18.06 -3.81 6.43
N ASP A 78 18.04 -4.55 5.32
CA ASP A 78 19.17 -4.77 4.42
C ASP A 78 19.90 -3.48 4.04
N GLU A 79 21.22 -3.46 4.27
CA GLU A 79 22.05 -2.28 4.09
C GLU A 79 22.26 -1.91 2.62
N GLU A 80 22.36 -2.92 1.74
CA GLU A 80 22.52 -2.69 0.30
C GLU A 80 21.29 -1.97 -0.25
N PHE A 81 20.09 -2.49 0.04
CA PHE A 81 18.84 -1.82 -0.26
C PHE A 81 18.76 -0.40 0.32
N SER A 82 19.19 -0.23 1.58
CA SER A 82 19.14 1.08 2.22
C SER A 82 20.01 2.11 1.49
N LYS A 83 21.21 1.73 1.04
CA LYS A 83 22.10 2.59 0.24
C LYS A 83 21.53 2.86 -1.14
N ASP A 84 21.02 1.83 -1.82
CA ASP A 84 20.47 1.90 -3.18
C ASP A 84 19.34 2.95 -3.30
N VAL A 85 18.43 2.97 -2.33
CA VAL A 85 17.28 3.91 -2.36
C VAL A 85 17.45 5.14 -1.48
N GLY A 86 18.59 5.29 -0.79
CA GLY A 86 18.80 6.36 0.19
C GLY A 86 17.80 6.32 1.35
N LEU A 87 17.47 5.12 1.83
CA LEU A 87 16.47 4.88 2.86
C LEU A 87 16.92 5.43 4.22
N MET A 88 16.04 6.19 4.87
CA MET A 88 16.19 6.59 6.27
C MET A 88 15.49 5.58 7.17
N LYS A 89 16.25 4.84 7.97
CA LYS A 89 15.72 3.88 8.95
C LYS A 89 15.22 4.64 10.17
N THR A 90 14.01 4.33 10.65
CA THR A 90 13.44 4.99 11.83
C THR A 90 12.42 4.08 12.52
N ASP A 91 11.93 4.48 13.69
CA ASP A 91 10.85 3.78 14.39
C ASP A 91 9.47 4.04 13.74
N LEU A 92 8.47 3.24 14.10
CA LEU A 92 7.14 3.33 13.50
C LEU A 92 6.48 4.71 13.69
N ASP A 93 6.62 5.33 14.85
CA ASP A 93 5.93 6.58 15.16
C ASP A 93 6.54 7.74 14.38
N THR A 94 7.87 7.81 14.32
CA THR A 94 8.59 8.78 13.51
C THR A 94 8.28 8.61 12.02
N LEU A 95 8.15 7.37 11.53
CA LEU A 95 7.75 7.08 10.15
C LEU A 95 6.36 7.63 9.86
N LEU A 96 5.38 7.37 10.72
CA LEU A 96 3.99 7.81 10.54
C LEU A 96 3.88 9.34 10.54
N GLN A 97 4.58 10.02 11.45
CA GLN A 97 4.59 11.49 11.54
C GLN A 97 5.23 12.16 10.31
N SER A 98 6.26 11.52 9.74
CA SER A 98 7.09 12.12 8.68
C SER A 98 6.57 11.84 7.27
N SER A 99 5.80 10.76 7.09
CA SER A 99 5.38 10.26 5.78
C SER A 99 4.20 11.04 5.17
N ASP A 100 4.26 11.27 3.87
CA ASP A 100 3.11 11.75 3.08
C ASP A 100 2.30 10.56 2.52
N TYR A 101 2.97 9.44 2.28
CA TYR A 101 2.38 8.16 1.89
C TYR A 101 2.97 7.07 2.78
N VAL A 102 2.13 6.18 3.30
CA VAL A 102 2.57 5.01 4.09
C VAL A 102 2.08 3.76 3.38
N SER A 103 2.96 2.79 3.14
CA SER A 103 2.64 1.51 2.51
C SER A 103 3.01 0.35 3.41
N LEU A 104 2.06 -0.57 3.61
CA LEU A 104 2.22 -1.74 4.47
C LEU A 104 2.61 -2.98 3.66
N HIS A 105 3.63 -3.69 4.15
CA HIS A 105 4.21 -4.89 3.55
C HIS A 105 4.56 -5.95 4.60
N VAL A 106 3.82 -5.97 5.70
CA VAL A 106 3.98 -6.93 6.80
C VAL A 106 2.96 -8.08 6.69
N PRO A 107 3.31 -9.28 7.17
CA PRO A 107 2.32 -10.36 7.34
C PRO A 107 1.29 -9.98 8.41
N LEU A 108 0.17 -10.70 8.45
CA LEU A 108 -0.77 -10.67 9.58
C LEU A 108 -0.35 -11.71 10.61
N LEU A 109 -0.04 -11.24 11.82
CA LEU A 109 0.36 -11.98 13.01
C LEU A 109 -0.32 -11.31 14.20
N ASP A 110 -0.34 -11.95 15.38
CA ASP A 110 -0.88 -11.32 16.60
C ASP A 110 -0.21 -9.96 16.90
N SER A 111 1.09 -9.82 16.58
CA SER A 111 1.84 -8.58 16.77
C SER A 111 1.60 -7.52 15.71
N THR A 112 1.00 -7.87 14.56
CA THR A 112 0.68 -6.93 13.48
C THR A 112 -0.82 -6.76 13.25
N HIS A 113 -1.65 -7.51 13.97
CA HIS A 113 -3.09 -7.31 14.01
C HIS A 113 -3.40 -5.95 14.63
N HIS A 114 -4.10 -5.10 13.88
CA HIS A 114 -4.40 -3.71 14.20
C HIS A 114 -3.16 -2.92 14.63
N MET A 115 -1.99 -3.23 14.05
CA MET A 115 -0.78 -2.46 14.33
C MET A 115 -0.96 -0.99 13.96
N ILE A 116 -1.81 -0.71 12.96
CA ILE A 116 -2.28 0.63 12.63
C ILE A 116 -3.71 0.78 13.16
N ASP A 117 -3.80 1.17 14.42
CA ASP A 117 -5.03 1.50 15.13
C ASP A 117 -5.35 3.01 15.06
N ALA A 118 -6.42 3.45 15.72
CA ALA A 118 -6.79 4.86 15.82
C ALA A 118 -5.66 5.75 16.35
N LYS A 119 -4.86 5.26 17.31
CA LYS A 119 -3.73 6.01 17.87
C LYS A 119 -2.64 6.20 16.83
N LYS A 120 -2.26 5.16 16.09
CA LYS A 120 -1.25 5.25 15.03
C LYS A 120 -1.71 6.11 13.86
N LEU A 121 -2.97 5.98 13.46
CA LEU A 121 -3.57 6.84 12.43
C LEU A 121 -3.50 8.33 12.84
N SER A 122 -3.70 8.64 14.13
CA SER A 122 -3.62 10.03 14.64
C SER A 122 -2.23 10.66 14.58
N LEU A 123 -1.18 9.84 14.46
CA LEU A 123 0.19 10.33 14.29
C LEU A 123 0.48 10.83 12.87
N MET A 124 -0.32 10.38 11.90
CA MET A 124 -0.10 10.72 10.50
C MET A 124 -0.48 12.17 10.21
N LYS A 125 0.14 12.76 9.17
CA LYS A 125 -0.28 14.06 8.68
C LYS A 125 -1.73 13.99 8.20
N LYS A 126 -2.52 15.04 8.42
CA LYS A 126 -3.90 15.14 7.91
C LYS A 126 -4.01 14.95 6.39
N THR A 127 -2.95 15.28 5.65
CA THR A 127 -2.87 15.13 4.20
C THR A 127 -2.27 13.80 3.75
N ALA A 128 -1.77 12.98 4.69
CA ALA A 128 -1.13 11.73 4.36
C ALA A 128 -2.15 10.71 3.83
N LYS A 129 -1.63 9.74 3.08
CA LYS A 129 -2.40 8.61 2.56
C LYS A 129 -1.77 7.30 3.00
N ILE A 130 -2.61 6.30 3.29
CA ILE A 130 -2.16 4.97 3.69
C ILE A 130 -2.60 3.91 2.70
N ILE A 131 -1.70 2.96 2.38
CA ILE A 131 -1.93 1.92 1.39
C ILE A 131 -1.72 0.56 2.03
N ASN A 132 -2.72 -0.31 1.96
CA ASN A 132 -2.62 -1.70 2.40
C ASN A 132 -2.88 -2.65 1.24
N THR A 133 -1.82 -3.32 0.80
CA THR A 133 -1.86 -4.45 -0.15
C THR A 133 -1.21 -5.69 0.46
N SER A 134 -1.00 -5.70 1.79
CA SER A 134 -0.38 -6.82 2.48
C SER A 134 -1.44 -7.80 2.97
N ARG A 135 -2.12 -7.51 4.08
CA ARG A 135 -3.17 -8.34 4.66
C ARG A 135 -4.25 -7.47 5.30
N GLY A 136 -5.51 -7.92 5.20
CA GLY A 136 -6.60 -7.39 6.02
C GLY A 136 -6.29 -7.53 7.51
N GLY A 137 -6.85 -6.63 8.33
CA GLY A 137 -6.63 -6.63 9.78
C GLY A 137 -5.28 -6.11 10.26
N VAL A 138 -4.36 -5.70 9.38
CA VAL A 138 -3.16 -4.96 9.80
C VAL A 138 -3.51 -3.50 10.16
N ILE A 139 -4.50 -2.95 9.46
CA ILE A 139 -5.14 -1.68 9.79
C ILE A 139 -6.50 -2.01 10.39
N ASP A 140 -6.87 -1.33 11.48
CA ASP A 140 -8.24 -1.30 11.98
C ASP A 140 -9.12 -0.50 11.00
N GLU A 141 -9.97 -1.20 10.24
CA GLU A 141 -10.81 -0.58 9.21
C GLU A 141 -11.87 0.38 9.78
N GLU A 142 -12.32 0.13 11.01
CA GLU A 142 -13.26 1.01 11.70
C GLU A 142 -12.60 2.35 12.01
N ALA A 143 -11.41 2.29 12.63
CA ALA A 143 -10.59 3.46 12.93
C ALA A 143 -10.15 4.21 11.66
N LEU A 144 -9.82 3.49 10.58
CA LEU A 144 -9.44 4.09 9.31
C LEU A 144 -10.59 4.91 8.72
N TYR A 145 -11.80 4.34 8.67
CA TYR A 145 -12.98 5.04 8.18
C TYR A 145 -13.24 6.32 8.96
N GLU A 146 -13.20 6.26 10.30
CA GLU A 146 -13.43 7.44 11.13
C GLU A 146 -12.32 8.48 10.97
N ALA A 147 -11.06 8.07 10.84
CA ALA A 147 -9.95 9.00 10.60
C ALA A 147 -10.12 9.77 9.28
N ILE A 148 -10.54 9.08 8.21
CA ILE A 148 -10.73 9.68 6.89
C ILE A 148 -12.00 10.55 6.86
N LYS A 149 -13.12 10.03 7.36
CA LYS A 149 -14.41 10.74 7.42
C LYS A 149 -14.31 12.05 8.19
N ASN A 150 -13.56 12.05 9.30
CA ASN A 150 -13.38 13.24 10.13
C ASN A 150 -12.26 14.17 9.61
N GLY A 151 -11.67 13.90 8.44
CA GLY A 151 -10.63 14.74 7.84
C GLY A 151 -9.29 14.72 8.57
N ASN A 152 -9.05 13.71 9.41
CA ASN A 152 -7.78 13.50 10.12
C ASN A 152 -6.77 12.71 9.27
N LEU A 153 -7.22 12.13 8.15
CA LEU A 153 -6.37 11.46 7.17
C LEU A 153 -6.84 11.78 5.75
N GLY A 154 -5.89 11.96 4.82
CA GLY A 154 -6.15 12.46 3.48
C GLY A 154 -6.78 11.44 2.54
N GLY A 155 -6.67 10.15 2.87
CA GLY A 155 -7.28 9.05 2.10
C GLY A 155 -6.56 7.72 2.31
N ALA A 156 -7.07 6.68 1.68
CA ALA A 156 -6.47 5.35 1.75
C ALA A 156 -6.67 4.53 0.47
N ALA A 157 -5.83 3.53 0.25
CA ALA A 157 -6.06 2.51 -0.76
C ALA A 157 -5.90 1.11 -0.19
N LEU A 158 -6.92 0.26 -0.33
CA LEU A 158 -6.93 -1.11 0.19
C LEU A 158 -7.19 -2.09 -0.94
N ASP A 159 -6.32 -3.10 -1.05
CA ASP A 159 -6.55 -4.28 -1.90
C ASP A 159 -6.98 -5.51 -1.08
N VAL A 160 -6.88 -5.44 0.24
CA VAL A 160 -7.12 -6.54 1.18
C VAL A 160 -7.98 -6.03 2.33
N PHE A 161 -8.81 -6.91 2.90
CA PHE A 161 -9.83 -6.51 3.87
C PHE A 161 -9.89 -7.45 5.08
N GLU A 162 -10.31 -6.96 6.24
CA GLU A 162 -10.54 -7.76 7.45
C GLU A 162 -11.51 -8.91 7.21
N SER A 163 -12.53 -8.67 6.40
CA SER A 163 -13.48 -9.69 5.94
C SER A 163 -13.54 -9.68 4.42
N GLU A 164 -13.23 -10.83 3.81
CA GLU A 164 -13.30 -11.03 2.37
C GLU A 164 -14.32 -12.13 2.04
N PRO A 165 -15.27 -11.90 1.10
CA PRO A 165 -15.41 -10.72 0.23
C PRO A 165 -15.95 -9.46 0.94
N ALA A 166 -15.33 -8.31 0.67
CA ALA A 166 -15.68 -7.02 1.31
C ALA A 166 -16.88 -6.30 0.65
N ILE A 167 -18.00 -7.00 0.53
CA ILE A 167 -19.24 -6.45 -0.05
C ILE A 167 -19.86 -5.44 0.93
N ASN A 168 -20.31 -4.28 0.42
CA ASN A 168 -20.87 -3.18 1.23
C ASN A 168 -19.90 -2.61 2.29
N ASN A 169 -18.59 -2.69 2.05
CA ASN A 169 -17.61 -2.09 2.96
C ASN A 169 -17.86 -0.56 3.05
N LYS A 170 -18.02 -0.05 4.27
CA LYS A 170 -18.29 1.37 4.54
C LYS A 170 -17.21 2.32 4.00
N LEU A 171 -15.98 1.86 3.84
CA LEU A 171 -14.90 2.62 3.21
C LEU A 171 -15.24 2.99 1.75
N ALA A 172 -16.10 2.22 1.08
CA ALA A 172 -16.54 2.50 -0.28
C ALA A 172 -17.43 3.75 -0.39
N THR A 173 -17.92 4.31 0.73
CA THR A 173 -18.70 5.55 0.73
C THR A 173 -17.83 6.80 0.70
N LEU A 174 -16.50 6.67 0.73
CA LEU A 174 -15.55 7.79 0.83
C LEU A 174 -14.83 8.00 -0.51
N ASP A 175 -14.94 9.19 -1.10
CA ASP A 175 -14.35 9.47 -2.43
C ASP A 175 -12.82 9.48 -2.44
N ASN A 176 -12.19 9.72 -1.29
CA ASN A 176 -10.74 9.67 -1.10
C ASN A 176 -10.24 8.29 -0.67
N VAL A 177 -11.03 7.24 -0.89
CA VAL A 177 -10.64 5.84 -0.72
C VAL A 177 -10.70 5.08 -2.04
N ILE A 178 -9.66 4.29 -2.31
CA ILE A 178 -9.60 3.38 -3.46
C ILE A 178 -9.61 1.94 -2.97
N LEU A 179 -10.55 1.14 -3.45
CA LEU A 179 -10.70 -0.26 -3.06
C LEU A 179 -10.53 -1.17 -4.28
N THR A 180 -9.72 -2.21 -4.16
CA THR A 180 -9.57 -3.24 -5.20
C THR A 180 -9.77 -4.64 -4.60
N PRO A 181 -10.34 -5.61 -5.35
CA PRO A 181 -10.79 -6.87 -4.77
C PRO A 181 -9.67 -7.93 -4.73
N HIS A 182 -8.62 -7.67 -3.95
CA HIS A 182 -7.49 -8.60 -3.74
C HIS A 182 -6.82 -9.06 -5.03
N ILE A 183 -6.43 -8.09 -5.84
CA ILE A 183 -5.84 -8.30 -7.17
C ILE A 183 -4.33 -8.06 -7.24
N GLY A 184 -3.64 -7.81 -6.12
CA GLY A 184 -2.21 -7.51 -6.09
C GLY A 184 -1.32 -8.55 -6.76
N ALA A 185 -1.70 -9.83 -6.71
CA ALA A 185 -1.02 -10.91 -7.41
C ALA A 185 -1.76 -11.41 -8.67
N GLN A 186 -2.89 -10.79 -9.03
CA GLN A 186 -3.74 -11.19 -10.16
C GLN A 186 -3.28 -10.55 -11.47
N THR A 187 -2.03 -10.83 -11.84
CA THR A 187 -1.49 -10.51 -13.17
C THR A 187 -1.14 -11.79 -13.92
N LYS A 188 -1.14 -11.74 -15.26
CA LYS A 188 -0.81 -12.91 -16.09
C LYS A 188 0.58 -13.45 -15.76
N GLU A 189 1.54 -12.55 -15.53
CA GLU A 189 2.94 -12.85 -15.21
C GLU A 189 3.06 -13.51 -13.84
N ALA A 190 2.38 -12.96 -12.82
CA ALA A 190 2.43 -13.49 -11.46
C ALA A 190 1.77 -14.87 -11.37
N GLN A 191 0.61 -15.05 -12.02
CA GLN A 191 -0.09 -16.34 -12.07
C GLN A 191 0.72 -17.40 -12.82
N SER A 192 1.33 -17.04 -13.97
CA SER A 192 2.18 -17.96 -14.73
C SER A 192 3.43 -18.37 -13.95
N LEU A 193 4.08 -17.41 -13.27
CA LEU A 193 5.24 -17.70 -12.42
C LEU A 193 4.86 -18.63 -11.26
N ALA A 194 3.75 -18.37 -10.59
CA ALA A 194 3.27 -19.21 -9.49
C ALA A 194 2.98 -20.64 -9.97
N ALA A 195 2.30 -20.79 -11.11
CA ALA A 195 2.03 -22.09 -11.72
C ALA A 195 3.33 -22.85 -12.04
N ASN A 196 4.32 -22.19 -12.64
CA ASN A 196 5.62 -22.79 -12.95
C ASN A 196 6.37 -23.24 -11.70
N VAL A 197 6.44 -22.39 -10.66
CA VAL A 197 7.11 -22.72 -9.39
C VAL A 197 6.45 -23.93 -8.71
N ILE A 198 5.11 -24.01 -8.75
CA ILE A 198 4.39 -25.16 -8.19
C ILE A 198 4.67 -26.43 -9.01
N ALA A 199 4.61 -26.34 -10.35
CA ALA A 199 4.91 -27.47 -11.23
C ALA A 199 6.34 -28.00 -11.03
N GLU A 200 7.33 -27.10 -10.94
CA GLU A 200 8.72 -27.45 -10.66
C GLU A 200 8.87 -28.17 -9.33
N LYS A 201 8.22 -27.69 -8.26
CA LYS A 201 8.23 -28.35 -6.94
C LYS A 201 7.62 -29.75 -7.00
N ILE A 202 6.51 -29.93 -7.71
CA ILE A 202 5.89 -31.25 -7.88
C ILE A 202 6.87 -32.19 -8.62
N ILE A 203 7.52 -31.73 -9.68
CA ILE A 203 8.52 -32.53 -10.41
C ILE A 203 9.70 -32.91 -9.51
N GLN A 204 10.19 -31.98 -8.68
CA GLN A 204 11.29 -32.25 -7.74
C GLN A 204 10.93 -33.32 -6.71
N ILE A 205 9.71 -33.26 -6.15
CA ILE A 205 9.19 -34.28 -5.22
C ILE A 205 9.11 -35.64 -5.90
N LEU A 206 8.52 -35.71 -7.11
CA LEU A 206 8.38 -36.97 -7.85
C LEU A 206 9.72 -37.59 -8.27
N ARG A 207 10.79 -36.78 -8.35
CA ARG A 207 12.16 -37.22 -8.64
C ARG A 207 12.99 -37.49 -7.37
N GLY A 208 12.45 -37.27 -6.18
CA GLY A 208 13.18 -37.43 -4.92
C GLY A 208 14.33 -36.43 -4.74
N ILE A 209 14.24 -35.25 -5.36
CA ILE A 209 15.23 -34.17 -5.20
C ILE A 209 14.97 -33.42 -3.88
N ILE A 210 13.69 -33.25 -3.54
CA ILE A 210 13.20 -32.72 -2.26
C ILE A 210 12.12 -33.65 -1.70
#